data_AF-A0A1X2H6U2-F1
#
_entry.id   AF-A0A1X2H6U2-F1
#
_cell.length_a   1.000
_cell.length_b   1.000
_cell.length_c   1.000
_cell.angle_alpha   90.00
_cell.angle_beta   90.00
_cell.angle_gamma   90.00
#
_symmetry.space_group_name_H-M   'P 1'
#
loop_
_entity.id
_entity.type
_entity.pdbx_description
1 polymer ?
#
loop_
_entity_poly.entity_id
_entity_poly.type
_entity_poly.pdbx_seq_one_letter_code
_entity_poly.pdbx_strand_id
1 'polypeptide(L)'
;MGLFGEFRSLNFSLYAQWFGIASICLLIALGIVTFLSHIVFSIVGWVIAVILIFVEIPFCTKFCPTSPKLFAIIMFLSNILNTGPLIAAAVTLLFAAICYGIAALKGQAFASSRILGGTGVDNVKIASLRAEADKANARCEELEAKKAALTTEHDNKDDKLSELQSRAKLLEEQLEKAEQDLKEATENFRDADLRAEQLNKKAVKLEQEVREQEKKNAELEKKQQDVKAEMDELERQLEGV
;
A
#
# COMPACT_ATOMS: atom_id res chain seq x y z
N MET A 1 39.23 12.54 11.79
CA MET A 1 39.46 11.33 12.63
C MET A 1 40.92 10.95 12.48
N GLY A 2 41.69 10.86 13.57
CA GLY A 2 43.11 10.45 13.51
C GLY A 2 43.29 8.95 13.28
N LEU A 3 44.54 8.49 13.21
CA LEU A 3 44.96 7.08 13.02
C LEU A 3 44.14 6.07 13.86
N PHE A 4 43.87 6.41 15.12
CA PHE A 4 43.06 5.59 16.03
C PHE A 4 41.58 5.42 15.59
N GLY A 5 41.02 6.42 14.91
CA GLY A 5 39.66 6.34 14.37
C GLY A 5 39.55 5.40 13.17
N GLU A 6 40.63 5.25 12.40
CA GLU A 6 40.69 4.30 11.28
C GLU A 6 40.84 2.86 11.78
N PHE A 7 41.70 2.62 12.78
CA PHE A 7 41.82 1.32 13.45
C PHE A 7 40.53 0.87 14.16
N ARG A 8 39.67 1.81 14.59
CA ARG A 8 38.39 1.50 15.22
C ARG A 8 37.25 1.27 14.20
N SER A 9 37.48 1.55 12.91
CA SER A 9 36.46 1.49 11.87
C SER A 9 36.07 0.07 11.44
N LEU A 10 36.77 -0.96 11.94
CA LEU A 10 36.55 -2.39 11.63
C LEU A 10 36.51 -2.72 10.12
N ASN A 11 37.06 -1.86 9.27
CA ASN A 11 37.14 -2.10 7.83
C ASN A 11 38.31 -3.05 7.54
N PHE A 12 38.01 -4.27 7.10
CA PHE A 12 39.01 -5.32 6.83
C PHE A 12 40.03 -4.93 5.74
N SER A 13 39.61 -4.10 4.78
CA SER A 13 40.49 -3.49 3.76
C SER A 13 41.59 -2.63 4.36
N LEU A 14 41.29 -1.91 5.46
CA LEU A 14 42.25 -1.01 6.09
C LEU A 14 43.28 -1.78 6.92
N TYR A 15 42.85 -2.85 7.62
CA TYR A 15 43.79 -3.73 8.32
C TYR A 15 44.74 -4.43 7.36
N ALA A 16 44.25 -4.87 6.19
CA ALA A 16 45.11 -5.51 5.18
C ALA A 16 46.24 -4.57 4.73
N GLN A 17 45.94 -3.29 4.51
CA GLN A 17 46.95 -2.27 4.21
C GLN A 17 47.97 -2.08 5.36
N TRP A 18 47.52 -2.06 6.61
CA TRP A 18 48.42 -1.97 7.77
C TRP A 18 49.32 -3.20 7.94
N PHE A 19 48.82 -4.40 7.65
CA PHE A 19 49.64 -5.62 7.60
C PHE A 19 50.67 -5.57 6.48
N GLY A 20 50.31 -5.02 5.31
CA GLY A 20 51.24 -4.75 4.21
C GLY A 20 52.39 -3.83 4.63
N ILE A 21 52.08 -2.73 5.32
CA ILE A 21 53.11 -1.79 5.83
C ILE A 21 53.99 -2.43 6.90
N ALA A 22 53.39 -3.19 7.82
CA ALA A 22 54.15 -3.92 8.83
C ALA A 22 55.14 -4.91 8.18
N SER A 23 54.75 -5.55 7.07
CA SER A 23 55.61 -6.45 6.31
C SER A 23 56.81 -5.74 5.67
N ILE A 24 56.64 -4.49 5.20
CA ILE A 24 57.72 -3.66 4.64
C ILE A 24 58.75 -3.34 5.73
N CYS A 25 58.29 -2.85 6.89
CA CYS A 25 59.18 -2.53 8.02
C CYS A 25 59.95 -3.77 8.49
N LEU A 26 59.28 -4.92 8.50
CA LEU A 26 59.87 -6.20 8.89
C LEU A 26 60.92 -6.68 7.88
N LEU A 27 60.69 -6.54 6.57
CA LEU A 27 61.68 -6.88 5.53
C LEU A 27 62.93 -6.00 5.60
N ILE A 28 62.77 -4.69 5.86
CA ILE A 28 63.90 -3.77 6.03
C ILE A 28 64.71 -4.15 7.28
N ALA A 29 64.05 -4.36 8.42
CA ALA A 29 64.70 -4.71 9.68
C ALA A 29 65.44 -6.05 9.60
N LEU A 30 64.78 -7.09 9.08
CA LEU A 30 65.40 -8.41 8.90
C LEU A 30 66.52 -8.38 7.85
N GLY A 31 66.38 -7.57 6.80
CA GLY A 31 67.44 -7.35 5.81
C GLY A 31 68.72 -6.77 6.44
N ILE A 32 68.60 -5.81 7.35
CA ILE A 32 69.75 -5.23 8.08
C ILE A 32 70.39 -6.29 8.99
N VAL A 33 69.60 -7.02 9.77
CA VAL A 33 70.12 -8.04 10.71
C VAL A 33 70.81 -9.19 9.98
N THR A 34 70.30 -9.58 8.82
CA THR A 34 70.83 -10.73 8.06
C THR A 34 71.84 -10.35 6.97
N PHE A 35 72.21 -9.07 6.87
CA PHE A 35 73.14 -8.55 5.87
C PHE A 35 74.51 -9.23 5.93
N LEU A 36 75.03 -9.49 7.13
CA LEU A 36 76.35 -10.12 7.31
C LEU A 36 76.36 -11.63 7.03
N SER A 37 75.22 -12.32 7.21
CA SER A 37 75.15 -13.78 7.06
C SER A 37 74.73 -14.22 5.66
N HIS A 38 73.85 -13.45 4.99
CA HIS A 38 73.29 -13.80 3.68
C HIS A 38 73.11 -12.56 2.79
N ILE A 39 74.21 -12.06 2.23
CA ILE A 39 74.28 -10.82 1.43
C ILE A 39 73.28 -10.83 0.26
N VAL A 40 73.23 -11.92 -0.53
CA VAL A 40 72.34 -12.03 -1.71
C VAL A 40 70.87 -11.92 -1.30
N PHE A 41 70.50 -12.54 -0.18
CA PHE A 41 69.14 -12.56 0.31
C PHE A 41 68.68 -11.20 0.87
N SER A 42 69.60 -10.50 1.56
CA SER A 42 69.34 -9.16 2.08
C SER A 42 69.09 -8.15 0.94
N ILE A 43 69.86 -8.22 -0.15
CA ILE A 43 69.66 -7.37 -1.34
C ILE A 43 68.30 -7.64 -1.99
N VAL A 44 67.92 -8.91 -2.16
CA VAL A 44 66.61 -9.28 -2.72
C VAL A 44 65.47 -8.81 -1.82
N GLY A 45 65.60 -8.95 -0.50
CA GLY A 45 64.63 -8.46 0.48
C GLY A 45 64.43 -6.94 0.41
N TRP A 46 65.50 -6.17 0.20
CA TRP A 46 65.43 -4.72 0.03
C TRP A 46 64.75 -4.32 -1.29
N VAL A 47 65.04 -5.02 -2.38
CA VAL A 47 64.35 -4.81 -3.67
C VAL A 47 62.85 -5.08 -3.52
N ILE A 48 62.46 -6.16 -2.85
CA ILE A 48 61.05 -6.50 -2.61
C ILE A 48 60.39 -5.47 -1.67
N ALA A 49 61.07 -5.04 -0.61
CA ALA A 49 60.56 -4.01 0.31
C ALA A 49 60.30 -2.69 -0.42
N VAL A 50 61.21 -2.27 -1.29
CA VAL A 50 61.04 -1.10 -2.16
C VAL A 50 59.84 -1.27 -3.08
N ILE A 51 59.66 -2.44 -3.72
CA ILE A 51 58.49 -2.70 -4.57
C ILE A 51 57.18 -2.65 -3.77
N LEU A 52 57.13 -3.22 -2.56
CA LEU A 52 55.93 -3.20 -1.71
C LEU A 52 55.56 -1.77 -1.25
N ILE A 53 56.56 -0.90 -1.02
CA ILE A 53 56.33 0.53 -0.78
C ILE A 53 55.55 1.16 -1.93
N PHE A 54 55.85 0.80 -3.19
CA PHE A 54 55.12 1.32 -4.35
C PHE A 54 53.68 0.79 -4.48
N VAL A 55 53.39 -0.41 -3.97
CA VAL A 55 52.08 -1.05 -4.06
C VAL A 55 51.14 -0.59 -2.93
N GLU A 56 51.65 -0.52 -1.69
CA GLU A 56 50.82 -0.25 -0.50
C GLU A 56 50.61 1.24 -0.23
N ILE A 57 51.49 2.12 -0.76
CA ILE A 57 51.34 3.57 -0.65
C ILE A 57 50.58 4.09 -1.88
N PRO A 58 49.31 4.50 -1.76
CA PRO A 58 48.51 4.99 -2.89
C PRO A 58 49.03 6.29 -3.52
N PHE A 59 49.95 7.00 -2.85
CA PHE A 59 50.70 8.10 -3.44
C PHE A 59 51.64 7.63 -4.57
N CYS A 60 52.21 6.43 -4.44
CA CYS A 60 53.16 5.85 -5.38
C CYS A 60 52.47 5.13 -6.56
N THR A 61 51.24 4.63 -6.38
CA THR A 61 50.46 3.99 -7.46
C THR A 61 49.97 4.99 -8.52
N LYS A 62 49.97 6.30 -8.22
CA LYS A 62 49.76 7.37 -9.22
C LYS A 62 50.94 7.55 -10.18
N PHE A 63 52.16 7.25 -9.73
CA PHE A 63 53.39 7.35 -10.54
C PHE A 63 53.75 6.04 -11.24
N CYS A 64 53.27 4.88 -10.74
CA CYS A 64 53.48 3.58 -11.36
C CYS A 64 52.26 2.65 -11.14
N PRO A 65 51.43 2.39 -12.18
CA PRO A 65 50.31 1.47 -12.07
C PRO A 65 50.85 0.02 -12.05
N THR A 66 51.06 -0.51 -10.84
CA THR A 66 51.50 -1.90 -10.67
C THR A 66 50.35 -2.82 -11.03
N SER A 67 50.48 -3.51 -12.16
CA SER A 67 49.49 -4.47 -12.65
C SER A 67 49.29 -5.63 -11.65
N PRO A 68 48.05 -6.10 -11.41
CA PRO A 68 47.77 -7.27 -10.58
C PRO A 68 48.56 -8.54 -10.99
N LYS A 69 48.97 -8.62 -12.25
CA LYS A 69 49.78 -9.72 -12.80
C LYS A 69 51.21 -9.73 -12.24
N LEU A 70 51.79 -8.56 -12.01
CA LEU A 70 53.15 -8.44 -11.44
C LEU A 70 53.18 -8.89 -9.98
N PHE A 71 52.12 -8.60 -9.22
CA PHE A 71 52.00 -8.99 -7.82
C PHE A 71 51.98 -10.51 -7.63
N ALA A 72 51.19 -11.22 -8.44
CA ALA A 72 51.12 -12.69 -8.43
C ALA A 72 52.46 -13.34 -8.81
N ILE A 73 53.16 -12.76 -9.79
CA ILE A 73 54.48 -13.25 -10.24
C ILE A 73 55.55 -13.05 -9.14
N ILE A 74 55.55 -11.91 -8.44
CA ILE A 74 56.48 -11.64 -7.33
C ILE A 74 56.23 -12.57 -6.15
N MET A 75 54.97 -12.79 -5.77
CA MET A 75 54.61 -13.77 -4.73
C MET A 75 55.05 -15.19 -5.09
N PHE A 76 54.94 -15.56 -6.37
CA PHE A 76 55.34 -16.88 -6.86
C PHE A 76 56.87 -17.05 -6.88
N LEU A 77 57.62 -16.03 -7.33
CA LEU A 77 59.09 -16.03 -7.34
C LEU A 77 59.70 -16.06 -5.93
N SER A 78 59.04 -15.40 -4.96
CA SER A 78 59.47 -15.38 -3.56
C SER A 78 59.38 -16.77 -2.89
N ASN A 79 58.48 -17.64 -3.35
CA ASN A 79 58.25 -18.98 -2.78
C ASN A 79 59.16 -20.07 -3.36
N ILE A 80 59.95 -19.76 -4.40
CA ILE A 80 60.85 -20.71 -5.10
C ILE A 80 62.28 -20.69 -4.53
N LEU A 81 62.69 -19.63 -3.83
CA LEU A 81 64.04 -19.49 -3.27
C LEU A 81 64.05 -19.80 -1.77
N ASN A 82 64.84 -20.82 -1.41
CA ASN A 82 65.08 -21.41 -0.08
C ASN A 82 64.77 -20.58 1.18
N THR A 83 64.22 -21.28 2.17
CA THR A 83 63.81 -20.92 3.54
C THR A 83 64.76 -19.93 4.25
N GLY A 84 64.37 -18.65 4.33
CA GLY A 84 65.07 -17.59 5.05
C GLY A 84 64.13 -16.56 5.69
N PRO A 85 64.63 -15.38 6.14
CA PRO A 85 63.87 -14.33 6.84
C PRO A 85 62.57 -13.83 6.15
N LEU A 86 62.34 -14.21 4.90
CA LEU A 86 61.14 -13.92 4.10
C LEU A 86 59.89 -14.66 4.60
N ILE A 87 60.02 -15.71 5.42
CA ILE A 87 58.86 -16.43 5.97
C ILE A 87 58.00 -15.52 6.84
N ALA A 88 58.62 -14.66 7.65
CA ALA A 88 57.90 -13.71 8.49
C ALA A 88 57.13 -12.67 7.64
N ALA A 89 57.66 -12.29 6.49
CA ALA A 89 56.95 -11.44 5.52
C ALA A 89 55.84 -12.21 4.79
N ALA A 90 56.07 -13.48 4.43
CA ALA A 90 55.07 -14.32 3.78
C ALA A 90 53.84 -14.56 4.68
N VAL A 91 54.04 -14.78 5.99
CA VAL A 91 52.95 -14.97 6.96
C VAL A 91 52.12 -13.69 7.11
N THR A 92 52.77 -12.53 7.18
CA THR A 92 52.08 -11.23 7.32
C THR A 92 51.30 -10.85 6.05
N LEU A 93 51.85 -11.13 4.87
CA LEU A 93 51.15 -10.96 3.59
C LEU A 93 49.99 -11.95 3.40
N LEU A 94 50.11 -13.18 3.89
CA LEU A 94 49.02 -14.17 3.89
C LEU A 94 47.85 -13.69 4.75
N PHE A 95 48.14 -13.08 5.91
CA PHE A 95 47.12 -12.47 6.75
C PHE A 95 46.43 -11.28 6.05
N ALA A 96 47.20 -10.44 5.34
CA ALA A 96 46.65 -9.36 4.52
C ALA A 96 45.71 -9.88 3.41
N ALA A 97 46.09 -10.97 2.73
CA ALA A 97 45.26 -11.60 1.70
C ALA A 97 43.94 -12.15 2.25
N ILE A 98 43.97 -12.78 3.43
CA ILE A 98 42.76 -13.24 4.13
C ILE A 98 41.84 -12.06 4.48
N CYS A 99 42.41 -10.96 4.99
CA CYS A 99 41.65 -9.75 5.31
C CYS A 99 40.97 -9.13 4.06
N TYR A 100 41.66 -9.05 2.92
CA TYR A 100 41.06 -8.61 1.66
C TYR A 100 39.97 -9.57 1.16
N GLY A 101 40.17 -10.89 1.31
CA GLY A 101 39.17 -11.89 0.95
C GLY A 101 37.87 -11.75 1.76
N ILE A 102 37.97 -11.53 3.07
CA ILE A 102 36.81 -11.29 3.94
C ILE A 102 36.10 -9.97 3.57
N ALA A 103 36.86 -8.93 3.21
CA ALA A 103 36.28 -7.65 2.76
C ALA A 103 35.48 -7.81 1.47
N ALA A 104 35.99 -8.62 0.52
CA ALA A 104 35.31 -8.93 -0.74
C ALA A 104 34.02 -9.74 -0.51
N LEU A 105 34.06 -10.76 0.36
CA LEU A 105 32.87 -11.55 0.71
C LEU A 105 31.78 -10.71 1.42
N LYS A 106 32.18 -9.67 2.17
CA LYS A 106 31.26 -8.75 2.85
C LYS A 106 30.78 -7.59 1.97
N GLY A 107 31.23 -7.50 0.71
CA GLY A 107 30.87 -6.39 -0.18
C GLY A 107 31.27 -5.01 0.36
N GLN A 108 32.31 -4.94 1.19
CA GLN A 108 32.73 -3.68 1.79
C GLN A 108 33.46 -2.80 0.76
N ALA A 109 33.15 -1.51 0.74
CA ALA A 109 33.85 -0.57 -0.12
C ALA A 109 35.33 -0.44 0.31
N PHE A 110 36.24 -0.44 -0.67
CA PHE A 110 37.67 -0.34 -0.45
C PHE A 110 38.01 0.98 0.24
N ALA A 111 38.65 0.90 1.41
CA ALA A 111 39.08 2.05 2.19
C ALA A 111 40.58 1.94 2.45
N SER A 112 41.30 3.03 2.17
CA SER A 112 42.74 3.16 2.40
C SER A 112 43.01 4.25 3.44
N SER A 113 44.06 4.07 4.24
CA SER A 113 44.43 5.03 5.29
C SER A 113 44.70 6.44 4.74
N ARG A 114 44.20 7.45 5.46
CA ARG A 114 44.36 8.86 5.08
C ARG A 114 45.79 9.35 5.24
N ILE A 115 46.54 8.76 6.18
CA ILE A 115 47.96 9.10 6.45
C ILE A 115 48.85 8.73 5.27
N LEU A 116 48.42 7.78 4.44
CA LEU A 116 49.15 7.31 3.27
C LEU A 116 48.64 7.93 1.96
N GLY A 117 47.77 8.95 2.05
CA GLY A 117 47.16 9.62 0.90
C GLY A 117 45.86 8.98 0.39
N GLY A 118 45.29 8.02 1.12
CA GLY A 118 44.00 7.41 0.81
C GLY A 118 42.80 8.28 1.21
N THR A 119 41.62 7.90 0.74
CA THR A 119 40.36 8.63 1.01
C THR A 119 39.82 8.42 2.43
N GLY A 120 40.41 7.53 3.22
CA GLY A 120 39.91 7.13 4.53
C GLY A 120 38.57 6.39 4.44
N VAL A 121 37.96 6.17 5.61
CA VAL A 121 36.66 5.48 5.77
C VAL A 121 35.45 6.39 5.63
N ASP A 122 35.67 7.70 5.51
CA ASP A 122 34.61 8.71 5.47
C ASP A 122 33.78 8.60 4.18
N ASN A 123 34.43 8.33 3.04
CA ASN A 123 33.73 8.13 1.76
C ASN A 123 32.82 6.90 1.75
N VAL A 124 33.22 5.83 2.45
CA VAL A 124 32.42 4.60 2.56
C VAL A 124 31.15 4.86 3.36
N LYS A 125 31.26 5.60 4.47
CA LYS A 125 30.11 6.01 5.27
C LYS A 125 29.19 6.97 4.50
N ILE A 126 29.76 7.90 3.74
CA ILE A 126 28.97 8.81 2.91
C ILE A 126 28.21 8.02 1.82
N ALA A 127 28.84 7.04 1.19
CA ALA A 127 28.18 6.20 0.19
C ALA A 127 27.05 5.35 0.79
N SER A 128 27.27 4.76 1.98
CA SER A 128 26.21 3.99 2.65
C SER A 128 25.05 4.87 3.10
N LEU A 129 25.34 6.06 3.64
CA LEU A 129 24.32 7.02 4.05
C LEU A 129 23.51 7.53 2.87
N ARG A 130 24.14 7.74 1.71
CA ARG A 130 23.42 8.11 0.47
C ARG A 130 22.49 6.98 0.02
N ALA A 131 22.97 5.75 -0.02
CA ALA A 131 22.14 4.60 -0.41
C ALA A 131 20.96 4.37 0.57
N GLU A 132 21.15 4.65 1.85
CA GLU A 132 20.08 4.60 2.84
C GLU A 132 19.08 5.75 2.66
N ALA A 133 19.57 6.96 2.38
CA ALA A 133 18.72 8.11 2.05
C ALA A 133 17.88 7.86 0.78
N ASP A 134 18.48 7.30 -0.28
CA ASP A 134 17.76 6.96 -1.52
C ASP A 134 16.65 5.92 -1.27
N LYS A 135 16.92 4.91 -0.43
CA LYS A 135 15.90 3.92 -0.03
C LYS A 135 14.79 4.54 0.82
N ALA A 136 15.13 5.46 1.71
CA ALA A 136 14.16 6.17 2.53
C ALA A 136 13.27 7.07 1.65
N ASN A 137 13.86 7.80 0.71
CA ASN A 137 13.12 8.64 -0.24
C ASN A 137 12.17 7.82 -1.11
N ALA A 138 12.61 6.69 -1.65
CA ALA A 138 11.74 5.79 -2.43
C ALA A 138 10.54 5.28 -1.61
N ARG A 139 10.74 4.98 -0.31
CA ARG A 139 9.64 4.61 0.59
C ARG A 139 8.71 5.78 0.88
N CYS A 140 9.24 7.00 1.05
CA CYS A 140 8.43 8.20 1.23
C CYS A 140 7.55 8.45 0.00
N GLU A 141 8.10 8.38 -1.20
CA GLU A 141 7.35 8.53 -2.46
C GLU A 141 6.25 7.48 -2.61
N GLU A 142 6.53 6.20 -2.27
CA GLU A 142 5.52 5.13 -2.30
C GLU A 142 4.38 5.38 -1.29
N LEU A 143 4.72 5.83 -0.08
CA LEU A 143 3.73 6.14 0.95
C LEU A 143 2.91 7.38 0.60
N GLU A 144 3.51 8.41 0.02
CA GLU A 144 2.80 9.61 -0.46
C GLU A 144 1.83 9.25 -1.59
N ALA A 145 2.24 8.41 -2.55
CA ALA A 145 1.37 7.91 -3.60
C ALA A 145 0.19 7.10 -3.05
N LYS A 146 0.44 6.21 -2.07
CA LYS A 146 -0.64 5.45 -1.39
C LYS A 146 -1.59 6.35 -0.62
N LYS A 147 -1.06 7.37 0.08
CA LYS A 147 -1.87 8.33 0.81
C LYS A 147 -2.78 9.11 -0.15
N ALA A 148 -2.23 9.61 -1.26
CA ALA A 148 -3.01 10.32 -2.27
C ALA A 148 -4.13 9.43 -2.85
N ALA A 149 -3.83 8.18 -3.19
CA ALA A 149 -4.83 7.23 -3.68
C ALA A 149 -5.94 6.95 -2.66
N LEU A 150 -5.58 6.73 -1.39
CA LEU A 150 -6.55 6.52 -0.30
C LEU A 150 -7.41 7.76 -0.04
N THR A 151 -6.85 8.96 -0.14
CA THR A 151 -7.62 10.21 -0.01
C THR A 151 -8.65 10.31 -1.14
N THR A 152 -8.27 10.08 -2.39
CA THR A 152 -9.23 10.08 -3.51
C THR A 152 -10.31 8.99 -3.36
N GLU A 153 -9.96 7.81 -2.84
CA GLU A 153 -10.95 6.76 -2.57
C GLU A 153 -11.92 7.14 -1.45
N HIS A 154 -11.42 7.83 -0.41
CA HIS A 154 -12.25 8.34 0.69
C HIS A 154 -13.24 9.39 0.18
N ASP A 155 -12.77 10.37 -0.60
CA ASP A 155 -13.62 11.42 -1.19
C ASP A 155 -14.72 10.80 -2.05
N ASN A 156 -14.37 9.83 -2.92
CA ASN A 156 -15.34 9.10 -3.74
C ASN A 156 -16.37 8.31 -2.91
N LYS A 157 -15.97 7.77 -1.75
CA LYS A 157 -16.89 7.04 -0.86
C LYS A 157 -17.81 8.00 -0.11
N ASP A 158 -17.29 9.15 0.33
CA ASP A 158 -18.09 10.19 0.98
C ASP A 158 -19.15 10.76 0.03
N ASP A 159 -18.79 11.01 -1.23
CA ASP A 159 -19.75 11.44 -2.27
C ASP A 159 -20.88 10.42 -2.46
N LYS A 160 -20.52 9.12 -2.59
CA LYS A 160 -21.50 8.04 -2.71
C LYS A 160 -22.37 7.90 -1.46
N LEU A 161 -21.81 8.10 -0.28
CA LEU A 161 -22.55 8.04 0.98
C LEU A 161 -23.58 9.17 1.04
N SER A 162 -23.17 10.39 0.68
CA SER A 162 -24.06 11.55 0.58
C SER A 162 -25.20 11.31 -0.43
N GLU A 163 -24.88 10.76 -1.61
CA GLU A 163 -25.87 10.40 -2.63
C GLU A 163 -26.87 9.36 -2.10
N LEU A 164 -26.39 8.25 -1.53
CA LEU A 164 -27.26 7.21 -0.96
C LEU A 164 -28.11 7.74 0.20
N GLN A 165 -27.56 8.61 1.04
CA GLN A 165 -28.29 9.20 2.16
C GLN A 165 -29.40 10.14 1.69
N SER A 166 -29.17 10.94 0.64
CA SER A 166 -30.21 11.77 0.03
C SER A 166 -31.31 10.92 -0.64
N ARG A 167 -30.93 9.83 -1.32
CA ARG A 167 -31.88 8.88 -1.91
C ARG A 167 -32.72 8.15 -0.86
N ALA A 168 -32.11 7.78 0.27
CA ALA A 168 -32.82 7.16 1.38
C ALA A 168 -33.90 8.11 1.93
N LYS A 169 -33.56 9.39 2.17
CA LYS A 169 -34.54 10.40 2.59
C LYS A 169 -35.67 10.57 1.59
N LEU A 170 -35.37 10.62 0.29
CA LEU A 170 -36.40 10.73 -0.74
C LEU A 170 -37.34 9.52 -0.75
N LEU A 171 -36.81 8.29 -0.57
CA LEU A 171 -37.62 7.08 -0.50
C LEU A 171 -38.46 7.05 0.78
N GLU A 172 -37.95 7.53 1.90
CA GLU A 172 -38.71 7.68 3.15
C GLU A 172 -39.88 8.66 2.98
N GLU A 173 -39.64 9.84 2.37
CA GLU A 173 -40.71 10.81 2.06
C GLU A 173 -41.75 10.25 1.09
N GLN A 174 -41.34 9.47 0.10
CA GLN A 174 -42.25 8.81 -0.84
C GLN A 174 -43.09 7.73 -0.17
N LEU A 175 -42.49 6.96 0.76
CA LEU A 175 -43.20 5.96 1.55
C LEU A 175 -44.28 6.63 2.42
N GLU A 176 -43.92 7.72 3.12
CA GLU A 176 -44.85 8.44 3.99
C GLU A 176 -46.06 9.00 3.20
N LYS A 177 -45.80 9.57 2.02
CA LYS A 177 -46.89 10.02 1.12
C LYS A 177 -47.78 8.87 0.66
N ALA A 178 -47.18 7.76 0.23
CA ALA A 178 -47.95 6.60 -0.21
C ALA A 178 -48.80 6.01 0.93
N GLU A 179 -48.28 5.99 2.16
CA GLU A 179 -49.04 5.58 3.35
C GLU A 179 -50.19 6.53 3.66
N GLN A 180 -50.01 7.84 3.50
CA GLN A 180 -51.07 8.82 3.67
C GLN A 180 -52.15 8.66 2.59
N ASP A 181 -51.76 8.57 1.32
CA ASP A 181 -52.68 8.38 0.20
C ASP A 181 -53.49 7.08 0.37
N LEU A 182 -52.86 6.00 0.86
CA LEU A 182 -53.53 4.74 1.15
C LEU A 182 -54.59 4.90 2.26
N LYS A 183 -54.26 5.62 3.33
CA LYS A 183 -55.21 5.90 4.42
C LYS A 183 -56.41 6.71 3.93
N GLU A 184 -56.16 7.80 3.20
CA GLU A 184 -57.21 8.65 2.63
C GLU A 184 -58.09 7.87 1.64
N ALA A 185 -57.48 7.05 0.76
CA ALA A 185 -58.23 6.18 -0.14
C ALA A 185 -59.10 5.16 0.61
N THR A 186 -58.59 4.60 1.71
CA THR A 186 -59.33 3.63 2.55
C THR A 186 -60.51 4.29 3.27
N GLU A 187 -60.32 5.51 3.81
CA GLU A 187 -61.40 6.29 4.42
C GLU A 187 -62.48 6.65 3.41
N ASN A 188 -62.09 7.14 2.23
CA ASN A 188 -63.01 7.45 1.13
C ASN A 188 -63.80 6.22 0.67
N PHE A 189 -63.14 5.06 0.57
CA PHE A 189 -63.80 3.81 0.22
C PHE A 189 -64.83 3.41 1.28
N ARG A 190 -64.48 3.53 2.56
CA ARG A 190 -65.39 3.24 3.67
C ARG A 190 -66.60 4.16 3.70
N ASP A 191 -66.40 5.44 3.43
CA ASP A 191 -67.49 6.42 3.33
C ASP A 191 -68.39 6.15 2.12
N ALA A 192 -67.81 5.75 0.98
CA ALA A 192 -68.55 5.34 -0.20
C ALA A 192 -69.41 4.09 0.08
N ASP A 193 -68.86 3.09 0.75
CA ASP A 193 -69.59 1.89 1.18
C ASP A 193 -70.77 2.23 2.09
N LEU A 194 -70.57 3.10 3.09
CA LEU A 194 -71.65 3.55 3.97
C LEU A 194 -72.76 4.28 3.20
N ARG A 195 -72.39 5.14 2.23
CA ARG A 195 -73.36 5.82 1.36
C ARG A 195 -74.11 4.83 0.48
N ALA A 196 -73.42 3.85 -0.10
CA ALA A 196 -74.04 2.80 -0.90
C ALA A 196 -75.05 2.00 -0.07
N GLU A 197 -74.71 1.64 1.17
CA GLU A 197 -75.62 0.94 2.08
C GLU A 197 -76.85 1.78 2.43
N GLN A 198 -76.67 3.08 2.69
CA GLN A 198 -77.78 4.01 2.95
C GLN A 198 -78.69 4.18 1.73
N LEU A 199 -78.13 4.29 0.53
CA LEU A 199 -78.88 4.39 -0.72
C LEU A 199 -79.65 3.09 -0.99
N ASN A 200 -79.03 1.93 -0.79
CA ASN A 200 -79.71 0.63 -0.91
C ASN A 200 -80.90 0.52 0.06
N LYS A 201 -80.75 0.94 1.32
CA LYS A 201 -81.86 0.98 2.30
C LYS A 201 -83.00 1.89 1.85
N LYS A 202 -82.69 3.04 1.25
CA LYS A 202 -83.71 3.97 0.71
C LYS A 202 -84.41 3.38 -0.51
N ALA A 203 -83.67 2.75 -1.43
CA ALA A 203 -84.24 2.09 -2.60
C ALA A 203 -85.27 1.03 -2.18
N VAL A 204 -84.92 0.16 -1.21
CA VAL A 204 -85.84 -0.87 -0.68
C VAL A 204 -87.11 -0.25 -0.07
N LYS A 205 -86.99 0.86 0.67
CA LYS A 205 -88.17 1.56 1.23
C LYS A 205 -89.07 2.15 0.14
N LEU A 206 -88.48 2.82 -0.84
CA LEU A 206 -89.23 3.38 -1.98
C LEU A 206 -89.92 2.29 -2.80
N GLU A 207 -89.27 1.15 -3.02
CA GLU A 207 -89.90 -0.01 -3.66
C GLU A 207 -91.11 -0.53 -2.88
N GLN A 208 -91.04 -0.55 -1.54
CA GLN A 208 -92.18 -0.91 -0.70
C GLN A 208 -93.33 0.11 -0.79
N GLU A 209 -93.02 1.42 -0.75
CA GLU A 209 -94.01 2.49 -0.88
C GLU A 209 -94.70 2.46 -2.25
N VAL A 210 -93.96 2.25 -3.33
CA VAL A 210 -94.52 2.07 -4.68
C VAL A 210 -95.47 0.88 -4.70
N ARG A 211 -95.08 -0.29 -4.16
CA ARG A 211 -95.97 -1.47 -4.08
C ARG A 211 -97.23 -1.21 -3.26
N GLU A 212 -97.15 -0.44 -2.18
CA GLU A 212 -98.33 -0.04 -1.41
C GLU A 212 -99.25 0.89 -2.19
N GLN A 213 -98.68 1.87 -2.89
CA GLN A 213 -99.43 2.81 -3.74
C GLN A 213 -100.10 2.08 -4.91
N GLU A 214 -99.40 1.13 -5.55
CA GLU A 214 -99.97 0.27 -6.60
C GLU A 214 -101.17 -0.53 -6.09
N LYS A 215 -101.08 -1.13 -4.90
CA LYS A 215 -102.22 -1.82 -4.27
C LYS A 215 -103.40 -0.87 -4.00
N LYS A 216 -103.14 0.30 -3.41
CA LYS A 216 -104.18 1.30 -3.11
C LYS A 216 -104.86 1.81 -4.38
N ASN A 217 -104.09 2.07 -5.45
CA ASN A 217 -104.63 2.49 -6.73
C ASN A 217 -105.49 1.39 -7.35
N ALA A 218 -105.04 0.13 -7.34
CA ALA A 218 -105.84 -0.99 -7.83
C ALA A 218 -107.16 -1.17 -7.04
N GLU A 219 -107.13 -1.00 -5.70
CA GLU A 219 -108.35 -1.02 -4.87
C GLU A 219 -109.30 0.15 -5.19
N LEU A 220 -108.76 1.36 -5.40
CA LEU A 220 -109.55 2.54 -5.77
C LEU A 220 -110.14 2.40 -7.17
N GLU A 221 -109.40 1.89 -8.14
CA GLU A 221 -109.89 1.57 -9.49
C GLU A 221 -111.04 0.56 -9.43
N LYS A 222 -110.91 -0.49 -8.61
CA LYS A 222 -111.98 -1.46 -8.38
C LYS A 222 -113.22 -0.80 -7.77
N LYS A 223 -113.06 -0.01 -6.71
CA LYS A 223 -114.19 0.73 -6.09
C LYS A 223 -114.85 1.71 -7.07
N GLN A 224 -114.06 2.38 -7.91
CA GLN A 224 -114.60 3.27 -8.95
C GLN A 224 -115.37 2.49 -10.01
N GLN A 225 -114.92 1.30 -10.40
CA GLN A 225 -115.69 0.40 -11.27
C GLN A 225 -116.98 -0.06 -10.59
N ASP A 226 -116.92 -0.49 -9.34
CA ASP A 226 -118.09 -0.95 -8.57
C ASP A 226 -119.14 0.17 -8.42
N VAL A 227 -118.73 1.38 -8.00
CA VAL A 227 -119.63 2.55 -7.87
C VAL A 227 -120.23 2.97 -9.21
N LYS A 228 -119.46 2.93 -10.31
CA LYS A 228 -120.01 3.20 -11.65
C LYS A 228 -121.06 2.16 -12.04
N ALA A 229 -120.80 0.88 -11.78
CA ALA A 229 -121.77 -0.18 -12.05
C ALA A 229 -123.05 -0.02 -11.22
N GLU A 230 -122.93 0.36 -9.94
CA GLU A 230 -124.09 0.69 -9.09
C GLU A 230 -124.87 1.92 -9.60
N MET A 231 -124.18 2.96 -10.10
CA MET A 231 -124.85 4.10 -10.74
C MET A 231 -125.59 3.70 -12.02
N ASP A 232 -124.97 2.91 -12.91
CA ASP A 232 -125.62 2.41 -14.13
C ASP A 232 -126.84 1.54 -13.79
N GLU A 233 -126.80 0.79 -12.68
CA GLU A 233 -127.92 -0.02 -12.20
C GLU A 233 -129.04 0.84 -11.60
N LEU A 234 -128.72 1.90 -10.85
CA LEU A 234 -129.69 2.87 -10.36
C LEU A 234 -130.32 3.67 -11.50
N GLU A 235 -129.57 4.08 -12.52
CA GLU A 235 -130.13 4.72 -13.73
C GLU A 235 -131.12 3.79 -14.43
N ARG A 236 -130.80 2.50 -14.58
CA ARG A 236 -131.76 1.51 -15.12
C ARG A 236 -133.01 1.35 -14.25
N GLN A 237 -132.89 1.46 -12.92
CA GLN A 237 -134.03 1.44 -12.02
C GLN A 237 -134.88 2.72 -12.14
N LEU A 238 -134.27 3.86 -12.47
CA LEU A 238 -134.94 5.16 -12.65
C LEU A 238 -135.59 5.32 -14.04
N GLU A 239 -134.99 4.79 -15.11
CA GLU A 239 -135.60 4.76 -16.45
C GLU A 239 -136.77 3.75 -16.57
N GLY A 240 -136.89 2.84 -15.60
CA GLY A 240 -137.96 1.86 -15.49
C GLY A 240 -139.22 2.33 -14.74
N VAL A 241 -139.31 3.60 -14.36
CA VAL A 241 -140.47 4.25 -13.71
C VAL A 241 -141.02 5.35 -14.61
#